data_AF-A0A9D5ZNU3-F1
#
_entry.id   AF-A0A9D5ZNU3-F1
#
_cell.length_a   1.000
_cell.length_b   1.000
_cell.length_c   1.000
_cell.angle_alpha   90.00
_cell.angle_beta   90.00
_cell.angle_gamma   90.00
#
_symmetry.space_group_name_H-M   'P 1'
#
loop_
_entity.id
_entity.type
_entity.pdbx_description
1 polymer ?
#
loop_
_entity_poly.entity_id
_entity_poly.type
_entity_poly.pdbx_seq_one_letter_code
_entity_poly.pdbx_strand_id
1 'polypeptide(L)'
;MLKNRRENYFYTVLKWLIITAILSPLTSFAASPDLNPPIAVKGVLDLTKWDLDKNGPINLTGSWEFYWKKLLTPEELNNSTPPKKSGFILSPDIWKGALIEGEKLPIFGYATYRLTVLLNLNHSGHLLAFKIGAIMSAFVVYVNGEKIAKVGKVGETMATTEPAYYPHVVCFTPQSNKIEIIVQTSNFNYRGGGLWEALKLGTEKDIRSEWEKDLIIDFIKFGSISIMAL
;
A
#
# COMPACT_ATOMS: atom_id res chain seq x y z
N MET A 1 7.91 -56.71 -13.89
CA MET A 1 8.95 -55.75 -14.35
C MET A 1 8.54 -54.27 -14.32
N LEU A 2 7.25 -53.91 -14.33
CA LEU A 2 6.80 -52.50 -14.39
C LEU A 2 6.83 -51.75 -13.04
N LYS A 3 6.79 -52.46 -11.88
CA LYS A 3 6.74 -51.85 -10.55
C LYS A 3 8.04 -51.12 -10.15
N ASN A 4 9.21 -51.70 -10.47
CA ASN A 4 10.52 -51.07 -10.20
C ASN A 4 10.78 -49.79 -11.00
N ARG A 5 10.12 -49.59 -12.16
CA ARG A 5 10.35 -48.38 -12.97
C ARG A 5 9.68 -47.14 -12.39
N ARG A 6 8.52 -47.26 -11.74
CA ARG A 6 7.84 -46.13 -11.08
C ARG A 6 8.56 -45.68 -9.81
N GLU A 7 9.08 -46.61 -9.02
CA GLU A 7 9.87 -46.27 -7.82
C GLU A 7 11.17 -45.55 -8.20
N ASN A 8 11.91 -46.04 -9.19
CA ASN A 8 13.13 -45.38 -9.64
C ASN A 8 12.88 -43.98 -10.23
N TYR A 9 11.73 -43.79 -10.89
CA TYR A 9 11.34 -42.47 -11.40
C TYR A 9 11.03 -41.49 -10.26
N PHE A 10 10.31 -41.95 -9.23
CA PHE A 10 10.01 -41.15 -8.04
C PHE A 10 11.27 -40.68 -7.31
N TYR A 11 12.24 -41.57 -7.07
CA TYR A 11 13.51 -41.19 -6.43
C TYR A 11 14.37 -40.27 -7.31
N THR A 12 14.27 -40.38 -8.63
CA THR A 12 14.98 -39.50 -9.56
C THR A 12 14.38 -38.09 -9.52
N VAL A 13 13.05 -37.96 -9.60
CA VAL A 13 12.34 -36.67 -9.47
C VAL A 13 12.59 -36.03 -8.10
N LEU A 14 12.53 -36.82 -7.03
CA LEU A 14 12.79 -36.34 -5.67
C LEU A 14 14.24 -35.86 -5.49
N LYS A 15 15.22 -36.55 -6.08
CA LYS A 15 16.63 -36.11 -6.09
C LYS A 15 16.78 -34.76 -6.80
N TRP A 16 16.16 -34.58 -7.96
CA TRP A 16 16.24 -33.31 -8.70
C TRP A 16 15.55 -32.16 -7.95
N LEU A 17 14.43 -32.41 -7.28
CA LEU A 17 13.76 -31.42 -6.42
C LEU A 17 14.60 -31.00 -5.20
N ILE A 18 15.34 -31.93 -4.60
CA ILE A 18 16.25 -31.64 -3.48
C ILE A 18 17.48 -30.85 -3.98
N ILE A 19 18.01 -31.21 -5.16
CA ILE A 19 19.16 -30.51 -5.75
C ILE A 19 18.79 -29.07 -6.14
N THR A 20 17.59 -28.81 -6.67
CA THR A 20 17.14 -27.44 -6.98
C THR A 20 16.86 -26.61 -5.73
N ALA A 21 16.40 -27.23 -4.63
CA ALA A 21 16.24 -26.56 -3.36
C ALA A 21 17.60 -26.14 -2.73
N ILE A 22 18.66 -26.93 -2.96
CA ILE A 22 20.01 -26.68 -2.43
C ILE A 22 20.83 -25.73 -3.33
N LEU A 23 20.54 -25.67 -4.63
CA LEU A 23 21.18 -24.76 -5.59
C LEU A 23 20.50 -23.39 -5.73
N SER A 24 19.45 -23.10 -4.93
CA SER A 24 19.03 -21.71 -4.81
C SER A 24 20.18 -20.95 -4.14
N PRO A 25 20.79 -19.95 -4.81
CA PRO A 25 21.82 -19.17 -4.17
C PRO A 25 21.19 -18.61 -2.89
N LEU A 26 21.85 -18.85 -1.75
CA LEU A 26 21.65 -18.08 -0.53
C LEU A 26 21.89 -16.63 -0.96
N THR A 27 20.84 -15.96 -1.42
CA THR A 27 20.89 -14.54 -1.71
C THR A 27 21.15 -13.94 -0.35
N SER A 28 22.39 -13.48 -0.18
CA SER A 28 22.85 -12.78 1.00
C SER A 28 21.80 -11.71 1.27
N PHE A 29 20.95 -11.97 2.27
CA PHE A 29 20.04 -10.99 2.80
C PHE A 29 20.99 -10.02 3.48
N ALA A 30 21.48 -9.04 2.72
CA ALA A 30 22.23 -7.95 3.27
C ALA A 30 21.31 -7.39 4.36
N ALA A 31 21.67 -7.68 5.61
CA ALA A 31 20.93 -7.23 6.76
C ALA A 31 20.94 -5.71 6.65
N SER A 32 19.80 -5.16 6.23
CA SER A 32 19.54 -3.75 6.35
C SER A 32 19.75 -3.41 7.83
N PRO A 33 20.39 -2.27 8.15
CA PRO A 33 20.61 -1.87 9.52
C PRO A 33 19.29 -1.98 10.29
N ASP A 34 19.36 -2.49 11.52
CA ASP A 34 18.27 -2.80 12.45
C ASP A 34 17.53 -1.52 12.91
N LEU A 35 17.00 -0.78 11.94
CA LEU A 35 16.21 0.42 12.10
C LEU A 35 14.76 -0.03 12.02
N ASN A 36 14.09 -0.02 13.18
CA ASN A 36 12.63 -0.09 13.20
C ASN A 36 12.08 1.05 12.34
N PRO A 37 11.35 0.75 11.25
CA PRO A 37 10.81 1.79 10.38
C PRO A 37 9.89 2.72 11.20
N PRO A 38 10.02 4.05 11.05
CA PRO A 38 9.10 5.00 11.68
C PRO A 38 7.65 4.69 11.30
N ILE A 39 6.75 4.88 12.27
CA ILE A 39 5.30 4.73 12.06
C ILE A 39 4.59 6.05 12.35
N ALA A 40 3.46 6.26 11.69
CA ALA A 40 2.63 7.43 11.87
C ALA A 40 1.98 7.41 13.26
N VAL A 41 2.03 8.53 13.96
CA VAL A 41 1.37 8.73 15.26
C VAL A 41 0.51 9.98 15.17
N LYS A 42 -0.80 9.82 15.42
CA LYS A 42 -1.77 10.92 15.39
C LYS A 42 -1.70 11.75 14.09
N GLY A 43 -1.60 11.09 12.94
CA GLY A 43 -1.60 11.73 11.63
C GLY A 43 -0.27 12.30 11.17
N VAL A 44 0.83 12.07 11.90
CA VAL A 44 2.17 12.54 11.52
C VAL A 44 3.14 11.36 11.46
N LEU A 45 3.82 11.23 10.33
CA LEU A 45 4.94 10.31 10.12
C LEU A 45 6.24 11.12 9.99
N ASP A 46 7.17 10.92 10.93
CA ASP A 46 8.45 11.61 10.92
C ASP A 46 9.53 10.76 10.23
N LEU A 47 9.90 11.15 9.02
CA LEU A 47 10.98 10.57 8.21
C LEU A 47 12.20 11.49 8.13
N THR A 48 12.33 12.49 9.01
CA THR A 48 13.46 13.44 8.96
C THR A 48 14.83 12.76 9.11
N LYS A 49 14.87 11.61 9.79
CA LYS A 49 16.06 10.75 9.97
C LYS A 49 16.09 9.53 9.06
N TRP A 50 15.06 9.33 8.23
CA TRP A 50 14.98 8.22 7.29
C TRP A 50 15.40 8.69 5.91
N ASP A 51 16.46 8.10 5.38
CA ASP A 51 16.99 8.42 4.06
C ASP A 51 16.52 7.36 3.06
N LEU A 52 15.60 7.71 2.15
CA LEU A 52 15.00 6.76 1.21
C LEU A 52 16.05 6.11 0.28
N ASP A 53 17.17 6.78 -0.02
CA ASP A 53 18.24 6.20 -0.84
C ASP A 53 19.05 5.14 -0.09
N LYS A 54 19.18 5.26 1.23
CA LYS A 54 20.02 4.36 2.06
C LYS A 54 19.22 3.31 2.80
N ASN A 55 18.07 3.70 3.32
CA ASN A 55 17.18 2.86 4.12
C ASN A 55 16.12 2.18 3.26
N GLY A 56 15.90 2.69 2.03
CA GLY A 56 14.96 2.14 1.08
C GLY A 56 13.51 2.61 1.28
N PRO A 57 12.59 2.07 0.47
CA PRO A 57 11.16 2.38 0.55
C PRO A 57 10.56 2.08 1.92
N ILE A 58 9.57 2.88 2.31
CA ILE A 58 8.88 2.77 3.59
C ILE A 58 7.36 2.71 3.40
N ASN A 59 6.73 1.81 4.15
CA ASN A 59 5.27 1.78 4.24
C ASN A 59 4.79 2.92 5.13
N LEU A 60 3.80 3.67 4.67
CA LEU A 60 3.17 4.76 5.43
C LEU A 60 2.19 4.22 6.48
N THR A 61 2.69 3.34 7.35
CA THR A 61 1.89 2.65 8.37
C THR A 61 1.70 3.49 9.62
N GLY A 62 0.67 3.17 10.40
CA GLY A 62 0.39 3.77 11.71
C GLY A 62 -0.96 4.47 11.75
N SER A 63 -1.07 5.46 12.64
CA SER A 63 -2.32 6.15 12.94
C SER A 63 -2.49 7.39 12.07
N TRP A 64 -3.49 7.37 11.18
CA TRP A 64 -3.85 8.46 10.26
C TRP A 64 -5.04 9.26 10.80
N GLU A 65 -5.13 10.54 10.44
CA GLU A 65 -6.37 11.29 10.69
C GLU A 65 -7.51 10.74 9.84
N PHE A 66 -8.68 10.59 10.45
CA PHE A 66 -9.82 9.93 9.83
C PHE A 66 -11.09 10.76 9.92
N TYR A 67 -11.77 10.87 8.78
CA TYR A 67 -12.99 11.63 8.59
C TYR A 67 -14.06 10.68 8.03
N TRP A 68 -14.86 10.10 8.92
CA TRP A 68 -15.91 9.16 8.53
C TRP A 68 -17.07 9.89 7.87
N LYS A 69 -17.60 9.33 6.77
CA LYS A 69 -18.70 9.90 5.97
C LYS A 69 -18.46 11.36 5.55
N LYS A 70 -17.22 11.66 5.18
CA LYS A 70 -16.81 12.97 4.64
C LYS A 70 -15.84 12.74 3.48
N LEU A 71 -16.15 13.30 2.31
CA LEU A 71 -15.26 13.33 1.15
C LEU A 71 -14.65 14.73 1.04
N LEU A 72 -13.59 14.98 1.82
CA LEU A 72 -13.01 16.30 1.97
C LEU A 72 -11.90 16.52 0.96
N THR A 73 -11.97 17.63 0.24
CA THR A 73 -10.91 18.11 -0.65
C THR A 73 -9.75 18.70 0.16
N PRO A 74 -8.56 18.84 -0.45
CA PRO A 74 -7.43 19.51 0.20
C PRO A 74 -7.75 20.95 0.61
N GLU A 75 -8.55 21.66 -0.17
CA GLU A 75 -8.96 23.05 0.13
C GLU A 75 -9.80 23.11 1.42
N GLU A 76 -10.76 22.20 1.58
CA GLU A 76 -11.59 22.13 2.78
C GLU A 76 -10.79 21.76 4.04
N LEU A 77 -9.78 20.89 3.91
CA LEU A 77 -8.91 20.46 5.01
C LEU A 77 -7.86 21.50 5.42
N ASN A 78 -7.53 22.43 4.53
CA ASN A 78 -6.56 23.50 4.75
C ASN A 78 -7.21 24.87 4.98
N ASN A 79 -8.54 24.93 5.04
CA ASN A 79 -9.28 26.14 5.39
C ASN A 79 -8.99 26.57 6.84
N SER A 80 -9.25 27.84 7.17
CA SER A 80 -9.02 28.42 8.51
C SER A 80 -9.81 27.70 9.61
N THR A 81 -10.95 27.11 9.25
CA THR A 81 -11.78 26.28 10.13
C THR A 81 -12.00 24.92 9.48
N PRO A 82 -11.04 23.99 9.58
CA PRO A 82 -11.15 22.69 8.93
C PRO A 82 -12.25 21.86 9.59
N PRO A 83 -12.93 20.97 8.85
CA PRO A 83 -13.91 20.05 9.42
C PRO A 83 -13.33 19.26 10.59
N LYS A 84 -14.15 19.03 11.63
CA LYS A 84 -13.74 18.20 12.76
C LYS A 84 -13.46 16.76 12.30
N LYS A 85 -12.29 16.23 12.63
CA LYS A 85 -11.95 14.82 12.45
C LYS A 85 -12.80 13.92 13.32
N SER A 86 -13.18 12.76 12.80
CA SER A 86 -13.94 11.74 13.56
C SER A 86 -13.01 11.01 14.54
N GLY A 87 -11.73 10.90 14.20
CA GLY A 87 -10.73 10.32 15.09
C GLY A 87 -9.44 10.02 14.36
N PHE A 88 -8.76 8.98 14.82
CA PHE A 88 -7.62 8.41 14.13
C PHE A 88 -7.88 6.92 13.90
N ILE A 89 -7.40 6.41 12.76
CA ILE A 89 -7.54 5.01 12.40
C ILE A 89 -6.18 4.44 12.03
N LEU A 90 -5.97 3.15 12.26
CA LEU A 90 -4.78 2.47 11.81
C LEU A 90 -4.85 2.24 10.30
N SER A 91 -3.72 2.42 9.64
CA SER A 91 -3.48 2.10 8.24
C SER A 91 -2.13 1.37 8.15
N PRO A 92 -2.01 0.27 7.40
CA PRO A 92 -3.10 -0.36 6.68
C PRO A 92 -4.06 -1.11 7.63
N ASP A 93 -5.36 -1.02 7.35
CA ASP A 93 -6.41 -1.85 7.97
C ASP A 93 -7.73 -1.72 7.21
N ILE A 94 -8.64 -2.67 7.41
CA ILE A 94 -10.05 -2.49 7.05
C ILE A 94 -10.73 -1.64 8.12
N TRP A 95 -11.58 -0.69 7.73
CA TRP A 95 -12.26 0.14 8.73
C TRP A 95 -13.35 -0.63 9.49
N LYS A 96 -13.82 -1.77 8.98
CA LYS A 96 -14.96 -2.52 9.52
C LYS A 96 -14.67 -2.92 10.96
N GLY A 97 -15.54 -2.50 11.88
CA GLY A 97 -15.42 -2.84 13.30
C GLY A 97 -14.48 -1.93 14.10
N ALA A 98 -13.76 -1.00 13.45
CA ALA A 98 -13.03 0.05 14.15
C ALA A 98 -14.01 0.91 14.95
N LEU A 99 -13.60 1.31 16.16
CA LEU A 99 -14.40 2.14 17.05
C LEU A 99 -14.07 3.62 16.80
N ILE A 100 -15.00 4.35 16.17
CA ILE A 100 -14.87 5.78 15.89
C ILE A 100 -16.09 6.46 16.48
N GLU A 101 -15.88 7.53 17.26
CA GLU A 101 -16.96 8.29 17.92
C GLU A 101 -17.90 7.42 18.77
N GLY A 102 -17.40 6.31 19.33
CA GLY A 102 -18.17 5.38 20.17
C GLY A 102 -18.97 4.32 19.40
N GLU A 103 -18.91 4.32 18.05
CA GLU A 103 -19.61 3.35 17.21
C GLU A 103 -18.64 2.48 16.41
N LYS A 104 -19.04 1.22 16.20
CA LYS A 104 -18.30 0.31 15.31
C LYS A 104 -18.65 0.62 13.86
N LEU A 105 -17.63 0.86 13.05
CA LEU A 105 -17.86 1.20 11.65
C LEU A 105 -18.40 -0.01 10.86
N PRO A 106 -19.38 0.21 9.96
CA PRO A 106 -19.90 -0.81 9.07
C PRO A 106 -18.91 -1.20 7.97
N ILE A 107 -19.26 -2.22 7.18
CA ILE A 107 -18.47 -2.64 6.00
C ILE A 107 -18.48 -1.56 4.92
N PHE A 108 -19.65 -0.99 4.66
CA PHE A 108 -19.87 -0.04 3.59
C PHE A 108 -19.87 1.40 4.08
N GLY A 109 -19.31 2.28 3.26
CA GLY A 109 -19.25 3.70 3.56
C GLY A 109 -18.15 4.38 2.77
N TYR A 110 -17.82 5.58 3.20
CA TYR A 110 -16.82 6.42 2.56
C TYR A 110 -16.14 7.27 3.62
N ALA A 111 -14.91 7.66 3.34
CA ALA A 111 -14.09 8.40 4.27
C ALA A 111 -12.99 9.19 3.57
N THR A 112 -12.44 10.14 4.31
CA THR A 112 -11.18 10.80 3.98
C THR A 112 -10.14 10.45 5.04
N TYR A 113 -8.95 10.12 4.58
CA TYR A 113 -7.75 9.89 5.40
C TYR A 113 -6.78 11.04 5.15
N ARG A 114 -6.08 11.50 6.20
CA ARG A 114 -5.03 12.51 6.07
C ARG A 114 -3.78 12.07 6.85
N LEU A 115 -2.63 12.19 6.20
CA LEU A 115 -1.31 11.98 6.81
C LEU A 115 -0.39 13.14 6.44
N THR A 116 0.30 13.67 7.43
CA THR A 116 1.45 14.55 7.22
C THR A 116 2.72 13.71 7.33
N VAL A 117 3.60 13.78 6.33
CA VAL A 117 4.92 13.15 6.39
C VAL A 117 5.99 14.24 6.41
N LEU A 118 6.90 14.16 7.37
CA LEU A 118 8.07 15.04 7.46
C LEU A 118 9.26 14.32 6.82
N LEU A 119 9.62 14.72 5.62
CA LEU A 119 10.72 14.14 4.86
C LEU A 119 12.08 14.64 5.37
N ASN A 120 13.09 13.79 5.21
CA ASN A 120 14.48 14.25 5.23
C ASN A 120 14.69 15.29 4.11
N LEU A 121 15.40 16.38 4.43
CA LEU A 121 15.65 17.51 3.53
C LEU A 121 16.29 17.11 2.20
N ASN A 122 17.09 16.03 2.20
CA ASN A 122 17.75 15.50 1.00
C ASN A 122 16.77 15.01 -0.07
N HIS A 123 15.49 14.81 0.27
CA HIS A 123 14.46 14.33 -0.66
C HIS A 123 13.55 15.45 -1.20
N SER A 124 13.68 16.68 -0.71
CA SER A 124 12.92 17.83 -1.22
C SER A 124 13.43 18.20 -2.62
N GLY A 125 12.53 18.29 -3.60
CA GLY A 125 12.88 18.58 -5.00
C GLY A 125 13.33 17.37 -5.81
N HIS A 126 13.39 16.18 -5.22
CA HIS A 126 13.77 14.93 -5.90
C HIS A 126 12.53 14.13 -6.33
N LEU A 127 12.62 13.38 -7.43
CA LEU A 127 11.52 12.56 -7.91
C LEU A 127 11.30 11.37 -6.96
N LEU A 128 10.14 11.32 -6.33
CA LEU A 128 9.68 10.22 -5.50
C LEU A 128 8.52 9.50 -6.17
N ALA A 129 8.20 8.31 -5.64
CA ALA A 129 7.05 7.56 -6.08
C ALA A 129 6.27 6.96 -4.91
N PHE A 130 4.97 6.84 -5.11
CA PHE A 130 4.13 5.95 -4.34
C PHE A 130 3.87 4.67 -5.12
N LYS A 131 4.01 3.53 -4.45
CA LYS A 131 3.31 2.32 -4.85
C LYS A 131 1.96 2.32 -4.16
N ILE A 132 0.91 2.41 -4.96
CA ILE A 132 -0.47 2.31 -4.50
C ILE A 132 -0.90 0.87 -4.70
N GLY A 133 -1.14 0.18 -3.58
CA GLY A 133 -1.67 -1.17 -3.57
C GLY A 133 -3.14 -1.22 -3.96
N ALA A 134 -3.78 -2.35 -3.68
CA ALA A 134 -5.21 -2.49 -3.78
C ALA A 134 -5.89 -1.55 -2.77
N ILE A 135 -6.69 -0.58 -3.22
CA ILE A 135 -7.60 0.18 -2.34
C ILE A 135 -9.01 0.00 -2.88
N MET A 136 -9.85 -0.71 -2.11
CA MET A 136 -11.21 -1.06 -2.52
C MET A 136 -12.26 -0.06 -1.98
N SER A 137 -13.30 0.31 -2.74
CA SER A 137 -13.58 -0.05 -4.15
C SER A 137 -13.30 1.10 -5.13
N ALA A 138 -13.20 2.34 -4.64
CA ALA A 138 -12.77 3.50 -5.41
C ALA A 138 -11.98 4.45 -4.51
N PHE A 139 -11.03 5.19 -5.08
CA PHE A 139 -10.23 6.15 -4.33
C PHE A 139 -9.70 7.32 -5.18
N VAL A 140 -9.34 8.39 -4.48
CA VAL A 140 -8.56 9.51 -5.00
C VAL A 140 -7.44 9.81 -4.02
N VAL A 141 -6.21 9.97 -4.52
CA VAL A 141 -5.05 10.39 -3.72
C VAL A 141 -4.65 11.80 -4.13
N TYR A 142 -4.50 12.66 -3.13
CA TYR A 142 -3.95 14.00 -3.26
C TYR A 142 -2.64 14.10 -2.49
N VAL A 143 -1.69 14.84 -3.05
CA VAL A 143 -0.42 15.19 -2.41
C VAL A 143 -0.21 16.69 -2.51
N ASN A 144 -0.06 17.37 -1.37
CA ASN A 144 0.12 18.82 -1.30
C ASN A 144 -0.94 19.61 -2.12
N GLY A 145 -2.19 19.14 -2.09
CA GLY A 145 -3.30 19.75 -2.83
C GLY A 145 -3.49 19.24 -4.26
N GLU A 146 -2.46 18.64 -4.88
CA GLU A 146 -2.54 18.12 -6.23
C GLU A 146 -3.09 16.70 -6.25
N LYS A 147 -4.01 16.41 -7.17
CA LYS A 147 -4.53 15.05 -7.38
C LYS A 147 -3.54 14.23 -8.21
N ILE A 148 -2.89 13.26 -7.58
CA ILE A 148 -1.87 12.43 -8.25
C ILE A 148 -2.42 11.09 -8.75
N ALA A 149 -3.46 10.56 -8.11
CA ALA A 149 -4.05 9.28 -8.50
C ALA A 149 -5.57 9.26 -8.32
N LYS A 150 -6.26 8.52 -9.20
CA LYS A 150 -7.69 8.26 -9.13
C LYS A 150 -7.98 6.88 -9.72
N VAL A 151 -8.73 6.08 -8.98
CA VAL A 151 -9.23 4.77 -9.45
C VAL A 151 -10.72 4.69 -9.16
N GLY A 152 -11.50 4.45 -10.21
CA GLY A 152 -12.96 4.48 -10.13
C GLY A 152 -13.51 5.89 -9.88
N LYS A 153 -14.71 5.96 -9.31
CA LYS A 153 -15.37 7.20 -8.89
C LYS A 153 -15.78 7.07 -7.44
N VAL A 154 -15.19 7.90 -6.58
CA VAL A 154 -15.55 7.96 -5.17
C VAL A 154 -16.94 8.61 -5.03
N GLY A 155 -17.82 7.99 -4.25
CA GLY A 155 -19.18 8.48 -4.03
C GLY A 155 -19.66 8.22 -2.61
N GLU A 156 -20.79 8.85 -2.25
CA GLU A 156 -21.38 8.74 -0.91
C GLU A 156 -22.38 7.59 -0.78
N THR A 157 -22.76 7.00 -1.90
CA THR A 157 -23.71 5.89 -2.01
C THR A 157 -23.23 4.86 -3.04
N MET A 158 -23.84 3.67 -3.05
CA MET A 158 -23.61 2.66 -4.08
C MET A 158 -23.90 3.19 -5.49
N ALA A 159 -24.97 3.98 -5.67
CA ALA A 159 -25.36 4.51 -6.98
C ALA A 159 -24.39 5.57 -7.53
N THR A 160 -23.68 6.26 -6.64
CA THR A 160 -22.72 7.32 -7.01
C THR A 160 -21.27 6.84 -7.02
N THR A 161 -21.03 5.58 -6.67
CA THR A 161 -19.69 4.98 -6.59
C THR A 161 -19.47 4.07 -7.79
N GLU A 162 -18.37 4.28 -8.52
CA GLU A 162 -17.96 3.38 -9.61
C GLU A 162 -16.71 2.61 -9.14
N PRO A 163 -16.83 1.31 -8.86
CA PRO A 163 -15.71 0.52 -8.35
C PRO A 163 -14.69 0.22 -9.46
N ALA A 164 -13.40 0.22 -9.12
CA ALA A 164 -12.33 -0.21 -10.01
C ALA A 164 -11.15 -0.78 -9.22
N TYR A 165 -10.38 -1.65 -9.86
CA TYR A 165 -9.17 -2.26 -9.29
C TYR A 165 -7.98 -1.95 -10.19
N TYR A 166 -7.06 -1.13 -9.70
CA TYR A 166 -5.87 -0.76 -10.44
C TYR A 166 -4.73 -0.37 -9.48
N PRO A 167 -4.01 -1.35 -8.91
CA PRO A 167 -2.74 -1.08 -8.24
C PRO A 167 -1.73 -0.53 -9.25
N HIS A 168 -0.97 0.49 -8.87
CA HIS A 168 -0.02 1.14 -9.77
C HIS A 168 1.02 1.97 -9.01
N VAL A 169 2.06 2.38 -9.74
CA VAL A 169 3.05 3.36 -9.29
C VAL A 169 2.66 4.74 -9.79
N VAL A 170 2.76 5.75 -8.93
CA VAL A 170 2.58 7.15 -9.28
C VAL A 170 3.78 7.95 -8.80
N CYS A 171 4.30 8.82 -9.67
CA CYS A 171 5.45 9.66 -9.34
C CYS A 171 5.02 11.08 -9.00
N PHE A 172 5.78 11.75 -8.14
CA PHE A 172 5.59 13.14 -7.76
C PHE A 172 6.91 13.73 -7.26
N THR A 173 7.03 15.06 -7.29
CA THR A 173 8.22 15.77 -6.79
C THR A 173 7.80 16.68 -5.64
N PRO A 174 8.10 16.34 -4.37
CA PRO A 174 7.76 17.19 -3.24
C PRO A 174 8.53 18.52 -3.33
N GLN A 175 7.82 19.63 -3.21
CA GLN A 175 8.42 20.98 -3.24
C GLN A 175 8.92 21.43 -1.85
N SER A 176 8.62 20.66 -0.81
CA SER A 176 9.08 20.93 0.55
C SER A 176 9.35 19.63 1.29
N ASN A 177 9.97 19.74 2.46
CA ASN A 177 10.19 18.61 3.37
C ASN A 177 8.94 18.21 4.15
N LYS A 178 7.81 18.89 3.96
CA LYS A 178 6.51 18.48 4.51
C LYS A 178 5.61 18.08 3.35
N ILE A 179 5.14 16.84 3.37
CA ILE A 179 4.12 16.39 2.43
C ILE A 179 2.82 16.11 3.17
N GLU A 180 1.73 16.60 2.62
CA GLU A 180 0.38 16.22 3.01
C GLU A 180 -0.15 15.21 2.02
N ILE A 181 -0.61 14.07 2.53
CA ILE A 181 -1.26 13.02 1.77
C ILE A 181 -2.71 12.95 2.22
N ILE A 182 -3.63 13.10 1.27
CA ILE A 182 -5.06 12.95 1.51
C ILE A 182 -5.56 11.81 0.62
N VAL A 183 -6.27 10.86 1.21
CA VAL A 183 -6.90 9.76 0.47
C VAL A 183 -8.39 9.78 0.72
N GLN A 184 -9.16 10.02 -0.34
CA GLN A 184 -10.60 9.81 -0.33
C GLN A 184 -10.88 8.39 -0.79
N THR A 185 -11.77 7.69 -0.12
CA THR A 185 -12.18 6.35 -0.54
C THR A 185 -13.65 6.08 -0.23
N SER A 186 -14.29 5.28 -1.09
CA SER A 186 -15.64 4.77 -0.89
C SER A 186 -15.68 3.28 -1.21
N ASN A 187 -16.40 2.54 -0.37
CA ASN A 187 -16.63 1.11 -0.54
C ASN A 187 -18.11 0.80 -0.33
N PHE A 188 -18.79 0.39 -1.40
CA PHE A 188 -20.18 -0.09 -1.38
C PHE A 188 -20.36 -1.46 -2.02
N ASN A 189 -19.28 -2.05 -2.53
CA ASN A 189 -19.34 -3.25 -3.38
C ASN A 189 -18.38 -4.34 -2.92
N TYR A 190 -17.47 -4.05 -2.00
CA TYR A 190 -16.47 -5.00 -1.52
C TYR A 190 -16.60 -5.25 -0.01
N ARG A 191 -16.17 -6.43 0.43
CA ARG A 191 -16.29 -6.90 1.82
C ARG A 191 -15.33 -6.23 2.82
N GLY A 192 -14.36 -5.45 2.33
CA GLY A 192 -13.39 -4.70 3.12
C GLY A 192 -13.18 -3.29 2.57
N GLY A 193 -13.59 -2.27 3.32
CA GLY A 193 -13.35 -0.87 2.96
C GLY A 193 -12.15 -0.29 3.70
N GLY A 194 -11.61 0.81 3.17
CA GLY A 194 -10.49 1.54 3.77
C GLY A 194 -9.15 1.24 3.11
N LEU A 195 -8.09 1.75 3.74
CA LEU A 195 -6.71 1.55 3.30
C LEU A 195 -6.17 0.22 3.83
N TRP A 196 -6.67 -0.91 3.33
CA TRP A 196 -6.25 -2.24 3.78
C TRP A 196 -4.87 -2.69 3.28
N GLU A 197 -4.32 -2.04 2.26
CA GLU A 197 -2.92 -2.15 1.85
C GLU A 197 -2.19 -0.84 2.09
N ALA A 198 -0.93 -0.92 2.50
CA ALA A 198 -0.14 0.26 2.80
C ALA A 198 0.22 1.01 1.51
N LEU A 199 0.08 2.33 1.54
CA LEU A 199 0.80 3.20 0.61
C LEU A 199 2.29 3.09 0.94
N LYS A 200 3.11 2.79 -0.06
CA LYS A 200 4.57 2.72 0.10
C LYS A 200 5.23 3.88 -0.62
N LEU A 201 6.11 4.59 0.08
CA LEU A 201 6.87 5.73 -0.42
C LEU A 201 8.33 5.33 -0.62
N GLY A 202 8.93 5.75 -1.73
CA GLY A 202 10.35 5.55 -1.97
C GLY A 202 10.85 6.40 -3.13
N THR A 203 12.12 6.21 -3.48
CA THR A 203 12.66 6.72 -4.74
C THR A 203 11.89 6.09 -5.91
N GLU A 204 11.79 6.78 -7.05
CA GLU A 204 11.11 6.23 -8.22
C GLU A 204 11.71 4.88 -8.64
N LYS A 205 13.04 4.80 -8.64
CA LYS A 205 13.79 3.60 -9.01
C LYS A 205 13.47 2.41 -8.11
N ASP A 206 13.49 2.60 -6.79
CA ASP A 206 13.27 1.49 -5.86
C ASP A 206 11.82 1.02 -5.89
N ILE A 207 10.87 1.95 -5.98
CA ILE A 207 9.45 1.62 -6.09
C ILE A 207 9.16 0.87 -7.39
N ARG A 208 9.74 1.31 -8.52
CA ARG A 208 9.57 0.63 -9.80
C ARG A 208 10.23 -0.74 -9.82
N SER A 209 11.44 -0.87 -9.25
CA SER A 209 12.10 -2.17 -9.10
C SER A 209 11.28 -3.14 -8.25
N GLU A 210 10.67 -2.66 -7.16
CA GLU A 210 9.80 -3.47 -6.33
C GLU A 210 8.52 -3.88 -7.08
N TRP A 211 7.91 -2.97 -7.83
CA TRP A 211 6.74 -3.26 -8.67
C TRP A 211 7.04 -4.35 -9.73
N GLU A 212 8.18 -4.27 -10.40
CA GLU A 212 8.61 -5.27 -11.38
C GLU A 212 8.82 -6.65 -10.74
N LYS A 213 9.43 -6.70 -9.55
CA LYS A 213 9.61 -7.95 -8.80
C LYS A 213 8.27 -8.59 -8.44
N ASP A 214 7.29 -7.80 -8.02
CA ASP A 214 5.95 -8.30 -7.69
C ASP A 214 5.26 -8.91 -8.91
N LEU A 215 5.35 -8.25 -10.08
CA LEU A 215 4.82 -8.80 -11.33
C LEU A 215 5.45 -10.14 -11.68
N ILE A 216 6.79 -10.26 -11.56
CA ILE A 216 7.49 -11.52 -11.81
C ILE A 216 6.98 -12.62 -10.86
N ILE A 217 6.84 -12.31 -9.57
CA ILE A 217 6.32 -13.24 -8.57
C ILE A 217 4.89 -13.68 -8.94
N ASP A 218 4.04 -12.76 -9.39
CA ASP A 218 2.67 -13.08 -9.79
C ASP A 218 2.60 -13.95 -11.04
N PHE A 219 3.48 -13.75 -12.02
CA PHE A 219 3.61 -14.66 -13.16
C PHE A 219 4.07 -16.07 -12.74
N ILE A 220 4.99 -16.16 -11.77
CA ILE A 220 5.42 -17.45 -11.23
C ILE A 220 4.24 -18.15 -10.52
N LYS A 221 3.46 -17.42 -9.72
CA LYS A 221 2.25 -17.97 -9.08
C LYS A 221 1.26 -18.48 -10.13
N PHE A 222 0.97 -17.67 -11.15
CA PHE A 222 0.05 -18.06 -12.23
C PHE A 222 0.53 -19.32 -12.97
N GLY A 223 1.83 -19.40 -13.29
CA GLY A 223 2.44 -20.58 -13.89
C GLY A 223 2.30 -21.82 -13.02
N SER A 224 2.56 -21.70 -11.71
CA SER A 224 2.44 -22.83 -10.77
C SER A 224 1.01 -23.37 -10.68
N ILE A 225 0.00 -22.49 -10.65
CA ILE A 225 -1.43 -22.88 -10.63
C ILE A 225 -1.82 -23.56 -11.94
N SER A 226 -1.31 -23.03 -13.07
CA SER A 226 -1.59 -23.59 -14.39
C SER A 226 -1.04 -25.01 -14.54
N ILE A 227 0.14 -25.29 -13.97
CA ILE A 227 0.74 -26.64 -13.96
C ILE A 227 -0.06 -27.60 -13.08
N MET A 228 -0.57 -27.16 -11.92
CA MET A 228 -1.39 -27.99 -11.04
C MET A 228 -2.75 -28.37 -11.63
N ALA A 229 -3.23 -27.62 -12.64
CA ALA A 229 -4.49 -27.88 -13.31
C ALA A 229 -4.40 -28.93 -14.43
N LEU A 230 -3.18 -29.33 -14.83
CA LEU A 230 -2.90 -30.35 -15.85
C LEU A 230 -2.74 -31.74 -15.20
#